data_AF-A0A1V6GIX4-F1
#
_entry.id   AF-A0A1V6GIX4-F1
#
_cell.length_a   1.000
_cell.length_b   1.000
_cell.length_c   1.000
_cell.angle_alpha   90.00
_cell.angle_beta   90.00
_cell.angle_gamma   90.00
#
_symmetry.space_group_name_H-M   'P 1'
#
loop_
_entity.id
_entity.type
_entity.pdbx_description
1 polymer ?
#
loop_
_entity_poly.entity_id
_entity_poly.type
_entity_poly.pdbx_seq_one_letter_code
_entity_poly.pdbx_strand_id
1 'polypeptide(L)'
;MPGEKPFNLNIGAIRMVEALCSFGVPVFISEHSSDPIIPDAMPYLARGLSLDSFPREIRLHAHSEYTIRFSHLVRVARAQGRITRSGALVDMLGGEMLPCWRFVFSSRACSTDKQDLIYEFLDHVREYRWLTIL
;
A
#
# COMPACT_ATOMS: atom_id res chain seq x y z
N MET A 1 17.39 -9.67 24.12
CA MET A 1 17.63 -10.57 22.97
C MET A 1 18.54 -9.83 22.00
N PRO A 2 19.80 -10.23 21.80
CA PRO A 2 20.64 -9.62 20.77
C PRO A 2 20.10 -10.07 19.39
N GLY A 3 19.63 -9.14 18.56
CA GLY A 3 19.23 -9.44 17.17
C GLY A 3 17.93 -8.82 16.66
N GLU A 4 17.11 -8.18 17.50
CA GLU A 4 15.92 -7.48 17.00
C GLU A 4 16.30 -6.11 16.43
N LYS A 5 16.13 -5.95 15.12
CA LYS A 5 16.18 -4.62 14.49
C LYS A 5 15.01 -3.79 15.03
N PRO A 6 15.22 -2.50 15.31
CA PRO A 6 14.12 -1.60 15.67
C PRO A 6 13.08 -1.58 14.55
N PHE A 7 11.81 -1.51 14.91
CA PHE A 7 10.71 -1.40 13.97
C PHE A 7 9.78 -0.26 14.38
N ASN A 8 9.14 0.36 13.39
CA ASN A 8 8.13 1.37 13.63
C ASN A 8 6.75 0.75 13.75
N LEU A 9 5.98 1.24 14.71
CA LEU A 9 4.62 0.76 14.97
C LEU A 9 3.66 1.95 14.98
N ASN A 10 2.72 1.96 14.03
CA ASN A 10 1.68 2.98 13.99
C ASN A 10 0.58 2.64 15.02
N ILE A 11 0.73 3.13 16.26
CA ILE A 11 -0.21 2.88 17.35
C ILE A 11 -1.61 3.43 17.03
N GLY A 12 -1.70 4.58 16.35
CA GLY A 12 -2.97 5.17 15.96
C GLY A 12 -3.76 4.25 15.03
N ALA A 13 -3.11 3.74 13.99
CA ALA A 13 -3.73 2.80 13.05
C ALA A 13 -4.15 1.48 13.73
N ILE A 14 -3.34 0.97 14.66
CA ILE A 14 -3.68 -0.23 15.43
C ILE A 14 -4.92 -0.01 16.29
N ARG A 15 -4.96 1.07 17.08
CA ARG A 15 -6.10 1.38 17.95
C ARG A 15 -7.38 1.59 17.16
N MET A 16 -7.27 2.18 15.96
CA MET A 16 -8.41 2.32 15.05
C MET A 16 -8.92 0.95 14.59
N VAL A 17 -8.04 0.04 14.18
CA VAL A 17 -8.42 -1.32 13.78
C VAL A 17 -9.05 -2.08 14.95
N GLU A 18 -8.51 -1.99 16.16
CA GLU A 18 -9.10 -2.62 17.36
C GLU A 18 -10.52 -2.10 17.62
N ALA A 19 -10.71 -0.78 17.57
CA ALA A 19 -12.01 -0.16 17.74
C ALA A 19 -13.00 -0.63 16.65
N LEU A 20 -12.59 -0.61 15.39
CA LEU A 20 -13.40 -1.09 14.26
C LEU A 20 -13.79 -2.57 14.40
N CYS A 21 -12.87 -3.42 14.86
CA CYS A 21 -13.16 -4.84 15.13
C CYS A 21 -14.20 -4.99 16.25
N SER A 22 -14.14 -4.16 17.29
CA SER A 22 -15.09 -4.20 18.41
C SER A 22 -16.52 -3.82 18.01
N PHE A 23 -16.70 -2.99 16.98
CA PHE A 23 -18.02 -2.65 16.44
C PHE A 23 -18.65 -3.77 15.61
N GLY A 24 -17.87 -4.78 15.18
CA GLY A 24 -18.39 -5.93 14.44
C GLY A 24 -18.91 -5.62 13.03
N VAL A 25 -18.57 -4.47 12.46
CA VAL A 25 -18.99 -4.08 11.11
C VAL A 25 -17.99 -4.52 10.04
N PRO A 26 -18.42 -4.74 8.79
CA PRO A 26 -17.53 -4.84 7.65
C PRO A 26 -16.73 -3.56 7.45
N VAL A 27 -15.42 -3.68 7.23
CA VAL A 27 -14.52 -2.54 7.05
C VAL A 27 -13.74 -2.71 5.75
N PHE A 28 -13.55 -1.61 5.02
CA PHE A 28 -12.58 -1.47 3.96
C PHE A 28 -11.59 -0.36 4.32
N ILE A 29 -10.29 -0.64 4.26
CA ILE A 29 -9.21 0.30 4.50
C ILE A 29 -8.31 0.30 3.27
N SER A 30 -7.93 1.46 2.76
CA SER A 30 -6.89 1.57 1.75
C SER A 30 -6.02 2.79 2.02
N GLU A 31 -4.71 2.60 1.93
CA GLU A 31 -3.71 3.64 2.19
C GLU A 31 -2.38 3.29 1.55
N HIS A 32 -1.47 4.28 1.49
CA HIS A 32 -0.07 4.05 1.18
C HIS A 32 0.56 3.07 2.17
N SER A 33 1.14 1.99 1.64
CA SER A 33 1.68 0.89 2.43
C SER A 33 3.21 0.91 2.45
N SER A 34 3.79 0.64 3.62
CA SER A 34 5.24 0.43 3.74
C SER A 34 5.64 -0.98 3.30
N ASP A 35 4.69 -1.91 3.25
CA ASP A 35 4.81 -3.29 2.80
C ASP A 35 3.87 -3.56 1.61
N PRO A 36 4.03 -2.84 0.48
CA PRO A 36 3.12 -2.94 -0.66
C PRO A 36 3.16 -4.34 -1.28
N ILE A 37 2.04 -4.73 -1.89
CA ILE A 37 1.96 -5.95 -2.69
C ILE A 37 2.17 -5.53 -4.14
N ILE A 38 3.18 -6.12 -4.79
CA ILE A 38 3.39 -5.95 -6.23
C ILE A 38 2.65 -7.09 -6.94
N PRO A 39 1.69 -6.79 -7.82
CA PRO A 39 1.03 -7.85 -8.58
C PRO A 39 2.03 -8.61 -9.46
N ASP A 40 1.89 -9.94 -9.52
CA ASP A 40 2.74 -10.81 -10.37
C ASP A 40 2.68 -10.43 -11.85
N ALA A 41 1.52 -9.92 -12.28
CA ALA A 41 1.27 -9.37 -13.60
C ALA A 41 2.09 -8.09 -13.89
N MET A 42 2.45 -7.30 -12.86
CA MET A 42 3.06 -5.98 -13.01
C MET A 42 4.38 -5.84 -12.24
N PRO A 43 5.38 -6.72 -12.43
CA PRO A 43 6.61 -6.73 -11.65
C PRO A 43 7.45 -5.46 -11.87
N TYR A 44 7.22 -4.75 -12.99
CA TYR A 44 7.88 -3.48 -13.29
C TYR A 44 7.56 -2.38 -12.28
N LEU A 45 6.45 -2.48 -11.54
CA LEU A 45 6.06 -1.52 -10.50
C LEU A 45 7.01 -1.56 -9.29
N ALA A 46 7.72 -2.66 -9.05
CA ALA A 46 8.71 -2.73 -7.96
C ALA A 46 9.92 -1.80 -8.16
N ARG A 47 10.16 -1.32 -9.39
CA ARG A 47 11.37 -0.54 -9.74
C ARG A 47 11.47 0.73 -8.91
N GLY A 48 12.52 0.86 -8.11
CA GLY A 48 12.80 2.06 -7.33
C GLY A 48 12.06 2.15 -5.99
N LEU A 49 11.37 1.08 -5.57
CA LEU A 49 10.81 0.97 -4.22
C LEU A 49 11.83 0.35 -3.25
N SER A 50 11.85 0.83 -2.00
CA SER A 50 12.43 0.06 -0.89
C SER A 50 11.37 -0.88 -0.34
N LEU A 51 11.58 -2.18 -0.45
CA LEU A 51 10.65 -3.22 0.02
C LEU A 51 11.08 -3.77 1.40
N ASP A 52 11.49 -2.89 2.30
CA ASP A 52 12.00 -3.23 3.64
C ASP A 52 10.91 -3.18 4.74
N SER A 53 9.66 -2.88 4.36
CA SER A 53 8.52 -2.66 5.27
C SER A 53 8.66 -1.45 6.20
N PHE A 54 9.71 -0.64 6.06
CA PHE A 54 9.97 0.50 6.93
C PHE A 54 9.08 1.69 6.49
N PRO A 55 8.27 2.28 7.40
CA PRO A 55 7.48 3.45 7.07
C PRO A 55 8.32 4.58 6.49
N ARG A 56 7.87 5.13 5.37
CA ARG A 56 8.51 6.25 4.69
C ARG A 56 7.64 7.50 4.83
N GLU A 57 8.29 8.65 4.97
CA GLU A 57 7.62 9.95 4.99
C GLU A 57 7.10 10.28 3.59
N ILE A 58 5.85 10.70 3.53
CA ILE A 58 5.24 11.35 2.37
C ILE A 58 5.06 12.81 2.76
N ARG A 59 5.89 13.69 2.19
CA ARG A 59 5.84 15.11 2.51
C ARG A 59 4.78 15.80 1.68
N LEU A 60 3.78 16.37 2.35
CA LEU A 60 2.70 17.15 1.75
C LEU A 60 2.86 18.63 2.08
N HIS A 61 1.99 19.47 1.51
CA HIS A 61 1.97 20.88 1.88
C HIS A 61 1.51 21.04 3.34
N ALA A 62 2.38 21.61 4.19
CA ALA A 62 2.17 21.88 5.61
C ALA A 62 2.18 20.69 6.59
N HIS A 63 2.23 19.44 6.12
CA HIS A 63 2.31 18.27 7.01
C HIS A 63 2.99 17.07 6.33
N SER A 64 3.30 16.06 7.13
CA SER A 64 3.88 14.80 6.67
C SER A 64 2.96 13.65 6.99
N GLU A 65 2.73 12.81 6.00
CA GLU A 65 2.12 11.50 6.16
C GLU A 65 3.21 10.43 6.22
N TYR A 66 2.84 9.23 6.67
CA TYR A 66 3.75 8.09 6.72
C TYR A 66 3.05 6.86 6.21
N THR A 67 3.76 6.07 5.40
CA THR A 67 3.24 4.80 4.91
C THR A 67 2.94 3.84 6.06
N ILE A 68 1.86 3.07 5.92
CA ILE A 68 1.36 2.18 6.97
C ILE A 68 1.76 0.73 6.68
N ARG A 69 2.23 0.02 7.72
CA ARG A 69 2.50 -1.42 7.60
C ARG A 69 1.21 -2.24 7.72
N PHE A 70 0.64 -2.64 6.58
CA PHE A 70 -0.63 -3.36 6.50
C PHE A 70 -0.57 -4.74 7.15
N SER A 71 0.58 -5.43 7.11
CA SER A 71 0.77 -6.70 7.80
C SER A 71 0.55 -6.60 9.32
N HIS A 72 0.82 -5.44 9.95
CA HIS A 72 0.48 -5.21 11.35
C HIS A 72 -1.04 -5.10 11.54
N LEU A 73 -1.74 -4.35 10.69
CA LEU A 73 -3.20 -4.19 10.76
C LEU A 73 -3.92 -5.53 10.59
N VAL A 74 -3.49 -6.34 9.61
CA VAL A 74 -3.99 -7.71 9.38
C VAL A 74 -3.81 -8.57 10.62
N ARG A 75 -2.64 -8.51 11.27
CA ARG A 75 -2.35 -9.31 12.48
C ARG A 75 -3.26 -8.92 13.64
N VAL A 76 -3.49 -7.62 13.85
CA VAL A 76 -4.37 -7.11 14.91
C VAL A 76 -5.82 -7.55 14.66
N ALA A 77 -6.35 -7.36 13.45
CA ALA A 77 -7.71 -7.78 13.13
C ALA A 77 -7.92 -9.30 13.28
N ARG A 78 -6.94 -10.12 12.86
CA ARG A 78 -6.97 -11.58 13.06
C ARG A 78 -6.91 -11.98 14.54
N ALA A 79 -6.13 -11.27 15.35
CA ALA A 79 -6.07 -11.50 16.79
C ALA A 79 -7.41 -11.19 17.50
N GLN A 80 -8.21 -10.29 16.93
CA GLN A 80 -9.59 -10.01 17.34
C GLN A 80 -10.63 -11.00 16.75
N GLY A 81 -10.18 -12.09 16.12
CA GLY A 81 -11.05 -13.13 15.56
C GLY A 81 -11.75 -12.74 14.25
N ARG A 82 -11.34 -11.65 13.60
CA ARG A 82 -11.94 -11.16 12.35
C ARG A 82 -11.33 -11.82 11.12
N ILE A 83 -12.12 -11.98 10.06
CA ILE A 83 -11.66 -12.48 8.77
C ILE A 83 -11.06 -11.31 7.99
N THR A 84 -9.87 -11.50 7.42
CA THR A 84 -9.16 -10.43 6.71
C THR A 84 -8.75 -10.85 5.29
N ARG A 85 -8.88 -9.93 4.34
CA ARG A 85 -8.29 -10.05 3.00
C ARG A 85 -7.56 -8.77 2.63
N SER A 86 -6.50 -8.87 1.84
CA SER A 86 -5.70 -7.73 1.41
C SER A 86 -5.08 -8.00 0.05
N GLY A 87 -4.77 -6.94 -0.68
CA GLY A 87 -4.14 -7.01 -2.00
C GLY A 87 -3.56 -5.64 -2.39
N ALA A 88 -3.02 -5.57 -3.60
CA ALA A 88 -2.63 -4.30 -4.20
C ALA A 88 -3.88 -3.53 -4.64
N LEU A 89 -3.91 -2.21 -4.45
CA LEU A 89 -5.06 -1.41 -4.90
C LEU A 89 -5.22 -1.41 -6.42
N VAL A 90 -4.10 -1.48 -7.16
CA VAL A 90 -4.10 -1.52 -8.63
C VAL A 90 -4.89 -2.72 -9.19
N ASP A 91 -4.92 -3.85 -8.48
CA ASP A 91 -5.70 -5.04 -8.89
C ASP A 91 -7.22 -4.78 -8.82
N MET A 92 -7.67 -3.93 -7.90
CA MET A 92 -9.09 -3.55 -7.77
C MET A 92 -9.54 -2.54 -8.82
N LEU A 93 -8.63 -1.72 -9.31
CA LEU A 93 -8.95 -0.66 -10.28
C LEU A 93 -9.18 -1.19 -11.70
N GLY A 94 -9.12 -2.51 -11.91
CA GLY A 94 -9.39 -3.11 -13.20
C GLY A 94 -8.40 -2.67 -14.28
N GLY A 95 -7.19 -2.27 -13.88
CA GLY A 95 -6.12 -1.94 -14.79
C GLY A 95 -5.69 -3.19 -15.54
N GLU A 96 -6.33 -3.48 -16.66
CA GLU A 96 -5.79 -4.44 -17.62
C GLU A 96 -4.33 -4.08 -17.88
N MET A 97 -3.46 -5.09 -17.99
CA MET A 97 -2.03 -4.92 -18.26
C MET A 97 -1.80 -4.34 -19.66
N LEU A 98 -2.16 -3.07 -19.86
CA LEU A 98 -1.95 -2.41 -21.13
C LEU A 98 -0.44 -2.39 -21.37
N PRO A 99 0.06 -2.97 -22.48
CA PRO A 99 1.50 -3.02 -22.74
C PRO A 99 2.16 -1.63 -22.71
N CYS A 100 1.39 -0.58 -23.02
CA CYS A 100 1.83 0.80 -22.93
C CYS A 100 2.15 1.27 -21.50
N TRP A 101 1.48 0.75 -20.45
CA TRP A 101 1.76 1.12 -19.06
C TRP A 101 3.14 0.66 -18.63
N ARG A 102 3.50 -0.59 -18.96
CA ARG A 102 4.84 -1.12 -18.73
C ARG A 102 5.89 -0.26 -19.42
N PHE A 103 5.65 0.13 -20.67
CA PHE A 103 6.58 0.96 -21.44
C PHE A 103 6.76 2.33 -20.77
N VAL A 104 5.65 3.04 -20.50
CA VAL A 104 5.64 4.36 -19.85
C VAL A 104 6.40 4.31 -18.52
N PHE A 105 6.06 3.36 -17.65
CA PHE A 105 6.68 3.25 -16.33
C PHE A 105 8.17 2.88 -16.40
N SER A 106 8.52 1.89 -17.23
CA SER A 106 9.90 1.36 -17.28
C SER A 106 10.88 2.33 -17.93
N SER A 107 10.43 3.10 -18.92
CA SER A 107 11.27 4.04 -19.67
C SER A 107 11.20 5.48 -19.17
N ARG A 108 10.29 5.78 -18.22
CA ARG A 108 9.90 7.16 -17.88
C ARG A 108 9.52 7.95 -19.14
N ALA A 109 8.81 7.30 -20.06
CA ALA A 109 8.31 7.98 -21.25
C ALA A 109 7.22 8.95 -20.80
N CYS A 110 7.57 10.22 -20.73
CA CYS A 110 6.78 11.32 -20.21
C CYS A 110 6.83 12.50 -21.21
N SER A 111 6.58 12.22 -22.49
CA SER A 111 6.64 13.23 -23.56
C SER A 111 5.27 13.79 -23.95
N THR A 112 4.21 13.34 -23.28
CA THR A 112 2.83 13.80 -23.47
C THR A 112 2.10 13.79 -22.14
N ASP A 113 1.15 14.71 -21.93
CA ASP A 113 0.38 14.81 -20.68
C ASP A 113 -0.27 13.48 -20.27
N LYS A 114 -0.72 12.68 -21.26
CA LYS A 114 -1.32 11.36 -20.99
C LYS A 114 -0.30 10.38 -20.44
N GLN A 115 0.92 10.38 -20.97
CA GLN A 115 1.99 9.50 -20.51
C GLN A 115 2.45 9.92 -19.11
N ASP A 116 2.57 11.22 -18.86
CA ASP A 116 2.90 11.78 -17.54
C ASP A 116 1.85 11.34 -16.52
N LEU A 117 0.56 11.48 -16.85
CA LEU A 117 -0.54 11.05 -15.99
C LEU A 117 -0.49 9.55 -15.69
N ILE A 118 -0.18 8.71 -16.68
CA ILE A 118 -0.02 7.26 -16.48
C ILE A 118 1.18 6.97 -15.57
N TYR A 119 2.32 7.63 -15.81
CA TYR A 119 3.51 7.43 -15.00
C TYR A 119 3.24 7.79 -13.54
N GLU A 120 2.71 8.99 -13.29
CA GLU A 120 2.38 9.48 -11.95
C GLU A 120 1.34 8.58 -11.27
N PHE A 121 0.28 8.17 -11.98
CA PHE A 121 -0.70 7.25 -11.44
C PHE A 121 -0.06 5.92 -10.98
N LEU A 122 0.77 5.31 -11.84
CA LEU A 122 1.43 4.05 -11.52
C LEU A 122 2.46 4.19 -10.40
N ASP A 123 3.17 5.32 -10.35
CA ASP A 123 4.18 5.61 -9.32
C ASP A 123 3.57 5.75 -7.93
N HIS A 124 2.35 6.30 -7.84
CA HIS A 124 1.61 6.42 -6.60
C HIS A 124 0.84 5.14 -6.24
N VAL A 125 0.05 4.58 -7.15
CA VAL A 125 -0.87 3.46 -6.86
C VAL A 125 -0.14 2.16 -6.49
N ARG A 126 1.10 1.97 -6.98
CA ARG A 126 1.92 0.79 -6.66
C ARG A 126 2.23 0.64 -5.17
N GLU A 127 2.13 1.71 -4.40
CA GLU A 127 2.35 1.67 -2.95
C GLU A 127 1.05 1.50 -2.17
N TYR A 128 -0.11 1.64 -2.81
CA TYR A 128 -1.39 1.46 -2.14
C TYR A 128 -1.74 -0.02 -1.95
N ARG A 129 -2.14 -0.35 -0.73
CA ARG A 129 -2.81 -1.61 -0.42
C ARG A 129 -4.23 -1.36 0.03
N TRP A 130 -5.04 -2.41 -0.08
CA TRP A 130 -6.35 -2.46 0.54
C TRP A 130 -6.41 -3.58 1.57
N LEU A 131 -7.32 -3.46 2.53
CA LEU A 131 -7.63 -4.44 3.58
C LEU A 131 -9.14 -4.47 3.80
N THR A 132 -9.74 -5.65 3.75
CA THR A 132 -11.10 -5.87 4.26
C THR A 132 -11.06 -6.62 5.59
N ILE A 133 -11.97 -6.25 6.49
CA ILE A 133 -12.16 -6.89 7.81
C ILE A 133 -13.64 -7.25 7.94
N LEU A 134 -13.94 -8.53 8.19
CA LEU A 134 -15.30 -9.09 8.27
C LEU A 134 -15.54 -9.84 9.58
#